data_AF-A0A4Q6EYB1-F1
#
_entry.id   AF-A0A4Q6EYB1-F1
#
_cell.length_a   1.000
_cell.length_b   1.000
_cell.length_c   1.000
_cell.angle_alpha   90.00
_cell.angle_beta   90.00
_cell.angle_gamma   90.00
#
_symmetry.space_group_name_H-M   'P 1'
#
loop_
_entity.id
_entity.type
_entity.pdbx_description
1 polymer ?
#
loop_
_entity_poly.entity_id
_entity_poly.type
_entity_poly.pdbx_seq_one_letter_code
_entity_poly.pdbx_strand_id
1 'polypeptide(L)'
;LKACADLDRLTTRVLSGKAAAGDLHNIRVSLGISLSLKEFLESVNPKSHLLRSVSESLAAARDAYDILETTLSEQPGALGSLEVFQEGFDLELDQLCVLSREGAERIAAYEQGLRQSTGISSLKIREHKTYGLLIEVTKPNLSKVPSNFIRRQTMVNNERFLTVELEELDSVLSSASENAHAREMVLFLDLLQRVMPHQEVLRRVAGELAMLDLVQSFASKAAHDGYVRPSVAADGHLDLIACRHPVVERWVGKHAFMPNDLSLDKKKTQMLITGPNMAGKSTVMRQTAIAAIMHQIGSYVPAREAKMPVFDRIFTRVGAADDLSRGQSTFMVEM
;
A
#
# COMPACT_ATOMS: atom_id res chain seq x y z
N LEU A 1 2.75 9.24 7.41
CA LEU A 1 1.46 8.55 7.20
C LEU A 1 1.13 8.34 5.72
N LYS A 2 1.09 9.36 4.85
CA LYS A 2 0.80 9.16 3.41
C LYS A 2 1.73 8.17 2.67
N ALA A 3 2.97 8.05 3.11
CA ALA A 3 3.96 7.11 2.56
C ALA A 3 3.93 5.72 3.22
N CYS A 4 3.09 5.51 4.25
CA CYS A 4 2.90 4.19 4.84
C CYS A 4 2.05 3.33 3.91
N ALA A 5 2.49 2.10 3.70
CA ALA A 5 1.69 1.11 3.00
C ALA A 5 0.64 0.49 3.93
N ASP A 6 -0.29 -0.26 3.33
CA ASP A 6 -1.31 -1.03 4.06
C ASP A 6 -0.67 -2.23 4.76
N LEU A 7 -0.13 -2.00 5.96
CA LEU A 7 0.58 -3.01 6.76
C LEU A 7 -0.29 -4.21 7.10
N ASP A 8 -1.60 -4.04 7.31
CA ASP A 8 -2.49 -5.16 7.68
C ASP A 8 -2.67 -6.12 6.50
N ARG A 9 -2.89 -5.56 5.30
CA ARG A 9 -2.91 -6.33 4.05
C ARG A 9 -1.57 -7.00 3.75
N LEU A 10 -0.45 -6.29 3.92
CA LEU A 10 0.89 -6.82 3.67
C LEU A 10 1.23 -7.95 4.66
N THR A 11 0.89 -7.79 5.94
CA THR A 11 1.06 -8.84 6.96
C THR A 11 0.28 -10.10 6.58
N THR A 12 -0.95 -9.95 6.09
CA THR A 12 -1.76 -11.09 5.61
C THR A 12 -1.12 -11.80 4.40
N ARG A 13 -0.45 -11.06 3.52
CA ARG A 13 0.31 -11.65 2.39
C ARG A 13 1.54 -12.43 2.86
N VAL A 14 2.26 -11.93 3.86
CA VAL A 14 3.38 -12.64 4.49
C VAL A 14 2.89 -13.96 5.09
N LEU A 15 1.80 -13.93 5.87
CA LEU A 15 1.24 -15.13 6.51
C LEU A 15 0.70 -16.17 5.54
N SER A 16 0.22 -15.75 4.37
CA SER A 16 -0.26 -16.66 3.34
C SER A 16 0.87 -17.18 2.42
N GLY A 17 2.13 -16.81 2.68
CA GLY A 17 3.28 -17.18 1.84
C GLY A 17 3.23 -16.57 0.44
N LYS A 18 2.46 -15.50 0.24
CA LYS A 18 2.23 -14.83 -1.06
C LYS A 18 2.90 -13.45 -1.12
N ALA A 19 3.72 -13.10 -0.13
CA ALA A 19 4.45 -11.85 -0.13
C ALA A 19 5.54 -11.86 -1.20
N ALA A 20 5.65 -10.76 -1.95
CA ALA A 20 6.77 -10.49 -2.83
C ALA A 20 7.85 -9.67 -2.11
N ALA A 21 9.05 -9.58 -2.67
CA ALA A 21 10.13 -8.74 -2.13
C ALA A 21 9.69 -7.27 -1.96
N GLY A 22 8.93 -6.73 -2.91
CA GLY A 22 8.35 -5.39 -2.81
C GLY A 22 7.35 -5.24 -1.65
N ASP A 23 6.65 -6.30 -1.24
CA ASP A 23 5.78 -6.26 -0.06
C ASP A 23 6.61 -6.10 1.22
N LEU A 24 7.71 -6.85 1.35
CA LEU A 24 8.63 -6.76 2.49
C LEU A 24 9.34 -5.39 2.54
N HIS A 25 9.71 -4.84 1.38
CA HIS A 25 10.22 -3.48 1.29
C HIS A 25 9.21 -2.44 1.80
N ASN A 26 7.94 -2.55 1.38
CA ASN A 26 6.88 -1.66 1.84
C ASN A 26 6.61 -1.78 3.34
N ILE A 27 6.74 -2.99 3.91
CA ILE A 27 6.71 -3.20 5.35
C ILE A 27 7.89 -2.45 5.99
N ARG A 28 9.13 -2.66 5.52
CA ARG A 28 10.34 -1.97 6.04
C ARG A 28 10.16 -0.46 6.08
N VAL A 29 9.74 0.14 4.96
CA VAL A 29 9.50 1.59 4.86
C VAL A 29 8.45 2.05 5.87
N SER A 30 7.34 1.32 5.99
CA SER A 30 6.25 1.67 6.91
C SER A 30 6.67 1.55 8.38
N LEU A 31 7.49 0.56 8.72
CA LEU A 31 8.07 0.41 10.06
C LEU A 31 9.09 1.52 10.37
N GLY A 32 9.93 1.90 9.41
CA GLY A 32 10.85 3.05 9.56
C GLY A 32 10.10 4.36 9.82
N ILE A 33 8.99 4.60 9.12
CA ILE A 33 8.10 5.74 9.39
C ILE A 33 7.48 5.63 10.80
N SER A 34 7.11 4.43 11.24
CA SER A 34 6.55 4.19 12.58
C SER A 34 7.54 4.58 13.68
N LEU A 35 8.82 4.20 13.53
CA LEU A 35 9.89 4.57 14.46
C LEU A 35 10.15 6.08 14.47
N SER A 36 10.17 6.71 13.29
CA SER A 36 10.30 8.17 13.17
C SER A 36 9.14 8.92 13.82
N LEU A 37 7.91 8.39 13.69
CA LEU A 37 6.72 8.94 14.34
C LEU A 37 6.78 8.78 15.86
N LYS A 38 7.31 7.66 16.35
CA LYS A 38 7.54 7.42 17.77
C LYS A 38 8.47 8.49 18.36
N GLU A 39 9.61 8.75 17.71
CA GLU A 39 10.56 9.81 18.12
C GLU A 39 9.91 11.20 18.11
N PHE A 40 9.13 11.50 17.07
CA PHE A 40 8.38 12.75 16.99
C PHE A 40 7.39 12.90 18.16
N LEU A 41 6.61 11.87 18.47
CA LEU A 41 5.66 11.90 19.58
C LEU A 41 6.36 12.05 20.93
N GLU A 42 7.51 11.43 21.14
CA GLU A 42 8.33 11.61 22.34
C GLU A 42 8.81 13.06 22.47
N SER A 43 9.27 13.67 21.37
CA SER A 43 9.75 15.06 21.35
C SER A 43 8.67 16.08 21.70
N VAL A 44 7.42 15.83 21.27
CA VAL A 44 6.28 16.70 21.55
C VAL A 44 5.69 16.43 22.94
N ASN A 45 5.94 15.26 23.51
CA ASN A 45 5.49 14.82 24.83
C ASN A 45 3.99 15.12 25.09
N PRO A 46 3.08 14.53 24.29
CA PRO A 46 1.66 14.87 24.36
C PRO A 46 1.07 14.48 25.73
N LYS A 47 0.15 15.31 26.24
CA LYS A 47 -0.63 14.99 27.45
C LYS A 47 -1.70 13.92 27.20
N SER A 48 -2.05 13.68 25.94
CA SER A 48 -3.09 12.71 25.55
C SER A 48 -2.63 11.28 25.82
N HIS A 49 -3.41 10.52 26.59
CA HIS A 49 -3.17 9.10 26.82
C HIS A 49 -3.12 8.31 25.51
N LEU A 50 -4.02 8.60 24.56
CA LEU A 50 -4.06 7.94 23.26
C LEU A 50 -2.74 8.11 22.49
N LEU A 51 -2.18 9.32 22.47
CA LEU A 51 -0.94 9.57 21.73
C LEU A 51 0.29 8.94 22.40
N ARG A 52 0.27 8.83 23.74
CA ARG A 52 1.31 8.10 24.47
C ARG A 52 1.24 6.60 24.20
N SER A 53 0.05 5.99 24.25
CA SER A 53 -0.11 4.56 23.96
C SER A 53 0.29 4.23 22.52
N VAL A 54 -0.04 5.10 21.55
CA VAL A 54 0.45 4.97 20.17
C VAL A 54 1.98 4.95 20.15
N SER A 55 2.64 5.95 20.76
CA SER A 55 4.10 6.04 20.78
C SER A 55 4.77 4.80 21.38
N GLU A 56 4.25 4.27 22.49
CA GLU A 56 4.73 3.03 23.13
C GLU A 56 4.58 1.81 22.20
N SER A 57 3.41 1.66 21.57
CA SER A 57 3.16 0.56 20.63
C SER A 57 4.06 0.62 19.40
N LEU A 58 4.35 1.81 18.86
CA LEU A 58 5.22 1.97 17.69
C LEU A 58 6.67 1.54 17.97
N ALA A 59 7.14 1.59 19.22
CA ALA A 59 8.48 1.14 19.58
C ALA A 59 8.69 -0.37 19.34
N ALA A 60 7.63 -1.17 19.41
CA ALA A 60 7.69 -2.61 19.18
C ALA A 60 8.06 -2.97 17.73
N ALA A 61 7.97 -2.02 16.79
CA ALA A 61 8.35 -2.21 15.38
C ALA A 61 9.85 -2.48 15.17
N ARG A 62 10.71 -2.17 16.15
CA ARG A 62 12.16 -2.10 15.96
C ARG A 62 12.77 -3.42 15.45
N ASP A 63 12.46 -4.53 16.09
CA ASP A 63 13.07 -5.82 15.74
C ASP A 63 12.71 -6.25 14.30
N ALA A 64 11.44 -6.11 13.93
CA ALA A 64 10.97 -6.42 12.57
C ALA A 64 11.54 -5.47 11.53
N TYR A 65 11.70 -4.19 11.89
CA TYR A 65 12.36 -3.21 11.03
C TYR A 65 13.83 -3.60 10.80
N ASP A 66 14.56 -3.93 11.86
CA ASP A 66 15.98 -4.28 11.79
C ASP A 66 16.23 -5.52 10.94
N ILE A 67 15.41 -6.56 11.09
CA ILE A 67 15.47 -7.75 10.24
C ILE A 67 15.40 -7.38 8.76
N LEU A 68 14.46 -6.50 8.39
CA LEU A 68 14.26 -6.11 6.99
C LEU A 68 15.34 -5.12 6.51
N GLU A 69 15.78 -4.21 7.38
CA GLU A 69 16.79 -3.19 7.09
C GLU A 69 18.16 -3.80 6.84
N THR A 70 18.57 -4.79 7.63
CA THR A 70 19.88 -5.44 7.45
C THR A 70 19.88 -6.53 6.39
N THR A 71 18.73 -6.88 5.83
CA THR A 71 18.60 -8.02 4.89
C THR A 71 18.28 -7.57 3.47
N LEU A 72 17.28 -6.70 3.29
CA LEU A 72 16.81 -6.30 1.97
C LEU A 72 17.66 -5.19 1.39
N SER A 73 17.92 -5.23 0.07
CA SER A 73 18.56 -4.12 -0.65
C SER A 73 17.79 -2.81 -0.50
N GLU A 74 18.39 -1.67 -0.83
CA GLU A 74 17.70 -0.38 -0.75
C GLU A 74 16.41 -0.38 -1.59
N GLN A 75 16.46 -0.98 -2.79
CA GLN A 75 15.32 -1.16 -3.68
C GLN A 75 15.25 -2.61 -4.17
N PRO A 76 14.59 -3.52 -3.43
CA PRO A 76 14.54 -4.93 -3.78
C PRO A 76 13.87 -5.16 -5.13
N GLY A 77 14.58 -5.82 -6.03
CA GLY A 77 14.03 -6.30 -7.29
C GLY A 77 13.00 -7.42 -7.08
N ALA A 78 12.42 -7.90 -8.18
CA ALA A 78 11.55 -9.08 -8.13
C ALA A 78 12.36 -10.32 -7.71
N LEU A 79 11.71 -11.32 -7.09
CA LEU A 79 12.37 -12.59 -6.83
C LEU A 79 12.84 -13.22 -8.14
N GLY A 80 14.10 -13.62 -8.21
CA GLY A 80 14.80 -14.05 -9.42
C GLY A 80 15.53 -12.93 -10.17
N SER A 81 15.55 -11.71 -9.64
CA SER A 81 16.40 -10.64 -10.18
C SER A 81 17.82 -10.66 -9.60
N LEU A 82 18.05 -11.40 -8.51
CA LEU A 82 19.28 -11.36 -7.70
C LEU A 82 19.53 -10.00 -7.02
N GLU A 83 18.52 -9.13 -6.97
CA GLU A 83 18.59 -7.78 -6.39
C GLU A 83 17.76 -7.65 -5.09
N VAL A 84 17.27 -8.77 -4.53
CA VAL A 84 16.42 -8.74 -3.33
C VAL A 84 17.21 -8.40 -2.06
N PHE A 85 18.42 -8.92 -1.92
CA PHE A 85 19.25 -8.84 -0.73
C PHE A 85 20.36 -7.78 -0.87
N GLN A 86 20.82 -7.23 0.24
CA GLN A 86 22.02 -6.38 0.25
C GLN A 86 23.27 -7.20 -0.06
N GLU A 87 24.24 -6.57 -0.73
CA GLU A 87 25.59 -7.13 -0.86
C GLU A 87 26.18 -7.39 0.53
N GLY A 88 26.83 -8.55 0.70
CA GLY A 88 27.41 -8.97 1.97
C GLY A 88 26.41 -9.63 2.93
N PHE A 89 25.12 -9.70 2.59
CA PHE A 89 24.14 -10.44 3.40
C PHE A 89 24.42 -11.95 3.38
N ASP A 90 24.77 -12.50 2.21
CA ASP A 90 25.09 -13.91 2.04
C ASP A 90 26.27 -14.07 1.09
N LEU A 91 27.43 -14.47 1.63
CA LEU A 91 28.68 -14.58 0.87
C LEU A 91 28.59 -15.62 -0.27
N GLU A 92 27.76 -16.66 -0.10
CA GLU A 92 27.54 -17.67 -1.14
C GLU A 92 26.76 -17.08 -2.32
N LEU A 93 25.66 -16.38 -2.06
CA LEU A 93 24.90 -15.67 -3.08
C LEU A 93 25.78 -14.64 -3.79
N ASP A 94 26.56 -13.84 -3.05
CA ASP A 94 27.45 -12.83 -3.63
C ASP A 94 28.46 -13.47 -4.60
N GLN A 95 29.09 -14.58 -4.22
CA GLN A 95 30.02 -15.32 -5.08
C GLN A 95 29.34 -15.85 -6.34
N LEU A 96 28.12 -16.40 -6.22
CA LEU A 96 27.35 -16.89 -7.35
C LEU A 96 26.96 -15.76 -8.32
N CYS A 97 26.57 -14.59 -7.78
CA CYS A 97 26.29 -13.40 -8.57
C CYS A 97 27.53 -12.89 -9.32
N VAL A 98 28.71 -12.90 -8.67
CA VAL A 98 29.99 -12.56 -9.32
C VAL A 98 30.31 -13.53 -10.45
N LEU A 99 30.21 -14.84 -10.21
CA LEU A 99 30.42 -15.87 -11.25
C LEU A 99 29.48 -15.69 -12.43
N SER A 100 28.21 -15.36 -12.17
CA SER A 100 27.24 -15.08 -13.22
C SER A 100 27.61 -13.84 -14.04
N ARG A 101 28.07 -12.77 -13.39
CA ARG A 101 28.51 -11.54 -14.07
C ARG A 101 29.77 -11.78 -14.91
N GLU A 102 30.77 -12.45 -14.35
CA GLU A 102 32.00 -12.81 -15.05
C GLU A 102 31.72 -13.74 -16.25
N GLY A 103 30.78 -14.69 -16.12
CA GLY A 103 30.36 -15.54 -17.24
C GLY A 103 29.71 -14.74 -18.37
N ALA A 104 28.85 -13.75 -18.05
CA ALA A 104 28.26 -12.86 -19.05
C ALA A 104 29.33 -11.99 -19.75
N GLU A 105 30.31 -11.48 -19.01
CA GLU A 105 31.45 -10.74 -19.57
C GLU A 105 32.30 -11.63 -20.50
N ARG A 106 32.53 -12.89 -20.14
CA ARG A 106 33.22 -13.87 -21.00
C ARG A 106 32.48 -14.15 -22.30
N ILE A 107 31.15 -14.27 -22.26
CA ILE A 107 30.35 -14.45 -23.48
C ILE A 107 30.41 -13.21 -24.37
N ALA A 108 30.36 -12.01 -23.78
CA ALA A 108 30.50 -10.76 -24.54
C ALA A 108 31.88 -10.65 -25.20
N ALA A 109 32.95 -11.02 -24.48
CA ALA A 109 34.30 -11.08 -25.02
C ALA A 109 34.42 -12.14 -26.13
N TYR A 110 33.78 -13.30 -25.96
CA TYR A 110 33.73 -14.36 -26.97
C TYR A 110 33.00 -13.89 -28.24
N GLU A 111 31.83 -13.25 -28.11
CA GLU A 111 31.10 -12.65 -29.24
C GLU A 111 31.97 -11.65 -30.01
N GLN A 112 32.67 -10.77 -29.29
CA GLN A 112 33.56 -9.79 -29.89
C GLN A 112 34.75 -10.45 -30.63
N GLY A 113 35.36 -11.47 -30.03
CA GLY A 113 36.43 -12.26 -30.64
C GLY A 113 35.96 -12.96 -31.93
N LEU A 114 34.76 -13.54 -31.91
CA LEU A 114 34.15 -14.15 -33.10
C LEU A 114 33.89 -13.12 -34.20
N ARG A 115 33.39 -11.93 -33.87
CA ARG A 115 33.19 -10.85 -34.85
C ARG A 115 34.49 -10.43 -35.53
N GLN A 116 35.58 -10.32 -34.76
CA GLN A 116 36.89 -9.91 -35.27
C GLN A 116 37.51 -11.00 -36.16
N SER A 117 37.49 -12.26 -35.72
CA SER A 117 38.11 -13.37 -36.46
C SER A 117 37.38 -13.75 -37.74
N THR A 118 36.04 -13.68 -37.74
CA THR A 118 35.20 -14.03 -38.90
C THR A 118 34.94 -12.84 -39.84
N GLY A 119 35.12 -11.61 -39.37
CA GLY A 119 34.74 -10.39 -40.09
C GLY A 119 33.22 -10.22 -40.27
N ILE A 120 32.41 -10.88 -39.44
CA ILE A 120 30.94 -10.81 -39.46
C ILE A 120 30.45 -9.84 -38.38
N SER A 121 30.32 -8.55 -38.69
CA SER A 121 29.87 -7.54 -37.72
C SER A 121 28.44 -7.76 -37.20
N SER A 122 27.59 -8.42 -37.98
CA SER A 122 26.20 -8.71 -37.60
C SER A 122 26.03 -9.94 -36.70
N LEU A 123 27.11 -10.68 -36.40
CA LEU A 123 27.08 -11.87 -35.55
C LEU A 123 26.62 -11.50 -34.14
N LYS A 124 25.69 -12.27 -33.56
CA LYS A 124 25.21 -12.07 -32.19
C LYS A 124 25.05 -13.41 -31.49
N ILE A 125 25.37 -13.48 -30.21
CA ILE A 125 25.03 -14.63 -29.37
C ILE A 125 23.65 -14.37 -28.77
N ARG A 126 22.74 -15.33 -28.87
CA ARG A 126 21.38 -15.24 -28.32
C ARG A 126 20.96 -16.53 -27.66
N GLU A 127 20.14 -16.38 -26.63
CA GLU A 127 19.56 -17.50 -25.90
C GLU A 127 18.45 -18.21 -26.71
N HIS A 128 18.45 -19.54 -26.65
CA HIS A 128 17.45 -20.42 -27.25
C HIS A 128 16.95 -21.43 -26.22
N LYS A 129 15.63 -21.51 -26.04
CA LYS A 129 14.97 -22.33 -25.01
C LYS A 129 15.44 -23.79 -24.90
N THR A 130 15.88 -24.42 -25.99
CA THR A 130 16.26 -25.84 -26.01
C THR A 130 17.76 -26.07 -26.16
N TYR A 131 18.49 -25.11 -26.71
CA TYR A 131 19.89 -25.31 -27.10
C TYR A 131 20.84 -24.36 -26.37
N GLY A 132 20.33 -23.61 -25.38
CA GLY A 132 21.10 -22.61 -24.66
C GLY A 132 21.56 -21.48 -25.59
N LEU A 133 22.78 -21.01 -25.41
CA LEU A 133 23.34 -19.93 -26.21
C LEU A 133 23.72 -20.38 -27.62
N LEU A 134 23.24 -19.64 -28.62
CA LEU A 134 23.52 -19.89 -30.04
C LEU A 134 24.09 -18.64 -30.72
N ILE A 135 24.99 -18.87 -31.66
CA ILE A 135 25.56 -17.83 -32.52
C ILE A 135 24.62 -17.62 -33.72
N GLU A 136 24.02 -16.44 -33.83
CA GLU A 136 23.22 -16.02 -34.98
C GLU A 136 24.09 -15.33 -36.04
N VAL A 137 24.01 -15.85 -37.27
CA VAL A 137 24.64 -15.28 -38.46
C VAL A 137 23.58 -15.03 -39.54
N THR A 138 23.60 -13.88 -40.18
CA THR A 138 22.67 -13.54 -41.26
C THR A 138 23.01 -14.31 -42.55
N LYS A 139 22.00 -14.67 -43.35
CA LYS A 139 22.18 -15.43 -44.60
C LYS A 139 23.28 -14.91 -45.54
N PRO A 140 23.45 -13.58 -45.75
CA PRO A 140 24.52 -13.06 -46.61
C PRO A 140 25.94 -13.33 -46.11
N ASN A 141 26.12 -13.61 -44.82
CA ASN A 141 27.42 -13.82 -44.19
C ASN A 141 27.77 -15.32 -44.00
N LEU A 142 26.93 -16.25 -44.48
CA LEU A 142 27.14 -17.69 -44.28
C LEU A 142 28.42 -18.21 -44.92
N SER A 143 28.89 -17.61 -46.01
CA SER A 143 30.17 -17.97 -46.64
C SER A 143 31.39 -17.68 -45.78
N LYS A 144 31.25 -16.84 -44.74
CA LYS A 144 32.31 -16.48 -43.79
C LYS A 144 32.26 -17.32 -42.50
N VAL A 145 31.28 -18.21 -42.36
CA VAL A 145 31.14 -19.07 -41.18
C VAL A 145 32.23 -20.15 -41.21
N PRO A 146 33.07 -20.27 -40.16
CA PRO A 146 34.13 -21.27 -40.16
C PRO A 146 33.59 -22.69 -39.97
N SER A 147 34.38 -23.70 -40.32
CA SER A 147 33.97 -25.12 -40.32
C SER A 147 33.74 -25.72 -38.92
N ASN A 148 34.27 -25.10 -37.86
CA ASN A 148 34.08 -25.55 -36.48
C ASN A 148 32.72 -25.13 -35.90
N PHE A 149 31.88 -24.41 -36.65
CA PHE A 149 30.53 -24.02 -36.24
C PHE A 149 29.54 -25.13 -36.56
N ILE A 150 28.90 -25.69 -35.54
CA ILE A 150 27.91 -26.75 -35.66
C ILE A 150 26.53 -26.10 -35.87
N ARG A 151 25.96 -26.23 -37.07
CA ARG A 151 24.62 -25.68 -37.37
C ARG A 151 23.56 -26.39 -36.51
N ARG A 152 22.73 -25.63 -35.80
CA ARG A 152 21.64 -26.15 -34.94
C ARG A 152 20.24 -25.82 -35.45
N GLN A 153 20.04 -24.65 -36.04
CA GLN A 153 18.72 -24.21 -36.51
C GLN A 153 18.82 -23.25 -37.70
N THR A 154 17.94 -23.44 -38.68
CA THR A 154 17.78 -22.53 -39.83
C THR A 154 16.55 -21.64 -39.61
N MET A 155 16.70 -20.33 -39.74
CA MET A 155 15.62 -19.34 -39.64
C MET A 155 15.38 -18.66 -40.99
N VAL A 156 14.31 -17.86 -41.07
CA VAL A 156 13.93 -17.16 -42.32
C VAL A 156 15.06 -16.25 -42.82
N ASN A 157 15.71 -15.50 -41.93
CA ASN A 157 16.73 -14.51 -42.30
C ASN A 157 18.16 -14.87 -41.83
N ASN A 158 18.28 -15.76 -40.85
CA ASN A 158 19.52 -16.06 -40.15
C ASN A 158 19.69 -17.58 -40.01
N GLU A 159 20.89 -18.01 -39.64
CA GLU A 159 21.16 -19.36 -39.17
C GLU A 159 21.84 -19.31 -37.81
N ARG A 160 21.60 -20.36 -37.03
CA ARG A 160 22.09 -20.49 -35.65
C ARG A 160 23.07 -21.64 -35.54
N PHE A 161 24.21 -21.35 -34.93
CA PHE A 161 25.34 -22.25 -34.77
C PHE A 161 25.74 -22.39 -33.30
N LEU A 162 26.44 -23.47 -32.99
CA LEU A 162 27.06 -23.75 -31.70
C LEU A 162 28.55 -24.05 -31.91
N THR A 163 29.39 -23.69 -30.95
CA THR A 163 30.79 -24.11 -30.85
C THR A 163 31.00 -24.82 -29.52
N VAL A 164 31.99 -25.71 -29.44
CA VAL A 164 32.33 -26.41 -28.17
C VAL A 164 32.65 -25.42 -27.06
N GLU A 165 33.41 -24.37 -27.37
CA GLU A 165 33.75 -23.31 -26.41
C GLU A 165 32.53 -22.53 -25.93
N LEU A 166 31.54 -22.26 -26.80
CA LEU A 166 30.31 -21.61 -26.38
C LEU A 166 29.46 -22.54 -25.49
N GLU A 167 29.42 -23.83 -25.80
CA GLU A 167 28.69 -24.83 -25.01
C GLU A 167 29.28 -24.96 -23.59
N GLU A 168 30.61 -24.95 -23.46
CA GLU A 168 31.28 -24.95 -22.16
C GLU A 168 31.02 -23.67 -21.36
N LEU A 169 31.13 -22.50 -22.01
CA LEU A 169 30.83 -21.20 -21.37
C LEU A 169 29.37 -21.10 -20.93
N ASP A 170 28.44 -21.57 -21.76
CA ASP A 170 27.00 -21.60 -21.48
C ASP A 170 26.69 -22.52 -20.30
N SER A 171 27.27 -23.72 -20.26
CA SER A 171 27.07 -24.67 -19.16
C SER A 171 27.52 -24.10 -17.81
N VAL A 172 28.69 -23.45 -17.77
CA VAL A 172 29.21 -22.82 -16.54
C VAL A 172 28.33 -21.65 -16.10
N LEU A 173 27.95 -20.77 -17.04
CA LEU A 173 27.09 -19.62 -16.71
C LEU A 173 25.71 -20.07 -16.25
N SER A 174 25.07 -21.01 -16.96
CA SER A 174 23.74 -21.53 -16.61
C SER A 174 23.75 -22.15 -15.22
N SER A 175 24.77 -22.96 -14.90
CA SER A 175 24.90 -23.55 -13.57
C SER A 175 25.08 -22.52 -12.47
N ALA A 176 25.94 -21.51 -12.67
CA ALA A 176 26.12 -20.42 -11.71
C ALA A 176 24.83 -19.63 -11.49
N SER A 177 24.12 -19.29 -12.58
CA SER A 177 22.85 -18.59 -12.54
C SER A 177 21.78 -19.41 -11.80
N GLU A 178 21.56 -20.68 -12.15
CA GLU A 178 20.58 -21.56 -11.49
C GLU A 178 20.85 -21.68 -9.98
N ASN A 179 22.12 -21.84 -9.59
CA ASN A 179 22.51 -21.90 -8.20
C ASN A 179 22.26 -20.57 -7.47
N ALA A 180 22.52 -19.42 -8.10
CA ALA A 180 22.23 -18.11 -7.54
C ALA A 180 20.73 -17.93 -7.25
N HIS A 181 19.88 -18.27 -8.22
CA HIS A 181 18.43 -18.16 -8.08
C HIS A 181 17.88 -19.13 -7.02
N ALA A 182 18.43 -20.35 -6.95
CA ALA A 182 18.08 -21.31 -5.92
C ALA A 182 18.48 -20.79 -4.52
N ARG A 183 19.67 -20.20 -4.38
CA ARG A 183 20.14 -19.60 -3.12
C ARG A 183 19.28 -18.41 -2.71
N GLU A 184 18.97 -17.50 -3.64
CA GLU A 184 18.08 -16.35 -3.39
C GLU A 184 16.70 -16.81 -2.90
N MET A 185 16.13 -17.85 -3.51
CA MET A 185 14.85 -18.43 -3.09
C MET A 185 14.92 -18.95 -1.64
N VAL A 186 15.98 -19.68 -1.29
CA VAL A 186 16.17 -20.21 0.07
C VAL A 186 16.24 -19.06 1.09
N LEU A 187 17.05 -18.03 0.81
CA LEU A 187 17.18 -16.86 1.67
C LEU A 187 15.86 -16.09 1.80
N PHE A 188 15.08 -16.02 0.72
CA PHE A 188 13.79 -15.33 0.74
C PHE A 188 12.77 -16.05 1.62
N LEU A 189 12.73 -17.38 1.54
CA LEU A 189 11.89 -18.19 2.42
C LEU A 189 12.32 -18.09 3.89
N ASP A 190 13.62 -18.07 4.17
CA ASP A 190 14.15 -17.83 5.52
C ASP A 190 13.75 -16.45 6.05
N LEU A 191 13.87 -15.40 5.22
CA LEU A 191 13.45 -14.05 5.60
C LEU A 191 11.96 -14.02 5.97
N LEU A 192 11.09 -14.69 5.20
CA LEU A 192 9.67 -14.80 5.55
C LEU A 192 9.48 -15.48 6.91
N GLN A 193 10.20 -16.57 7.18
CA GLN A 193 10.15 -17.27 8.48
C GLN A 193 10.64 -16.39 9.64
N ARG A 194 11.60 -15.50 9.40
CA ARG A 194 12.09 -14.56 10.41
C ARG A 194 11.12 -13.41 10.69
N VAL A 195 10.34 -12.99 9.69
CA VAL A 195 9.34 -11.91 9.83
C VAL A 195 8.03 -12.43 10.45
N MET A 196 7.64 -13.67 10.15
CA MET A 196 6.37 -14.28 10.61
C MET A 196 6.10 -14.17 12.11
N PRO A 197 7.07 -14.40 13.02
CA PRO A 197 6.88 -14.23 14.47
C PRO A 197 6.44 -12.83 14.89
N HIS A 198 6.72 -11.80 14.09
CA HIS A 198 6.37 -10.41 14.37
C HIS A 198 4.96 -10.03 13.89
N GLN A 199 4.15 -10.96 13.39
CA GLN A 199 2.82 -10.67 12.82
C GLN A 199 1.90 -9.83 13.73
N GLU A 200 1.89 -10.11 15.04
CA GLU A 200 1.04 -9.39 15.99
C GLU A 200 1.54 -7.97 16.22
N VAL A 201 2.86 -7.78 16.18
CA VAL A 201 3.48 -6.45 16.22
C VAL A 201 3.11 -5.67 14.97
N LEU A 202 3.23 -6.27 13.78
CA LEU A 202 2.88 -5.60 12.52
C LEU A 202 1.41 -5.15 12.51
N ARG A 203 0.48 -6.02 12.94
CA ARG A 203 -0.94 -5.69 13.07
C ARG A 203 -1.20 -4.60 14.08
N ARG A 204 -0.55 -4.65 15.25
CA ARG A 204 -0.67 -3.61 16.27
C ARG A 204 -0.21 -2.27 15.73
N VAL A 205 0.99 -2.21 15.13
CA VAL A 205 1.52 -1.00 14.51
C VAL A 205 0.58 -0.47 13.43
N ALA A 206 0.03 -1.33 12.58
CA ALA A 206 -0.96 -0.94 11.57
C ALA A 206 -2.19 -0.26 12.19
N GLY A 207 -2.74 -0.85 13.27
CA GLY A 207 -3.88 -0.30 14.00
C GLY A 207 -3.59 1.06 14.63
N GLU A 208 -2.41 1.23 15.22
CA GLU A 208 -1.99 2.48 15.87
C GLU A 208 -1.74 3.60 14.84
N LEU A 209 -1.14 3.26 13.69
CA LEU A 209 -1.00 4.19 12.56
C LEU A 209 -2.37 4.61 12.01
N ALA A 210 -3.30 3.67 11.87
CA ALA A 210 -4.66 3.96 11.42
C ALA A 210 -5.42 4.84 12.41
N MET A 211 -5.26 4.59 13.71
CA MET A 211 -5.82 5.45 14.77
C MET A 211 -5.24 6.86 14.70
N LEU A 212 -3.92 6.99 14.51
CA LEU A 212 -3.25 8.28 14.36
C LEU A 212 -3.74 9.03 13.12
N ASP A 213 -3.88 8.34 11.99
CA ASP A 213 -4.43 8.89 10.74
C ASP A 213 -5.87 9.41 10.92
N LEU A 214 -6.71 8.65 11.63
CA LEU A 214 -8.08 9.03 11.95
C LEU A 214 -8.15 10.30 12.80
N VAL A 215 -7.43 10.33 13.94
CA VAL A 215 -7.49 11.49 14.84
C VAL A 215 -6.82 12.72 14.25
N GLN A 216 -5.75 12.55 13.46
CA GLN A 216 -5.15 13.63 12.69
C GLN A 216 -6.13 14.17 11.65
N SER A 217 -6.86 13.29 10.97
CA SER A 217 -7.89 13.69 10.00
C SER A 217 -9.02 14.47 10.65
N PHE A 218 -9.51 14.03 11.82
CA PHE A 218 -10.49 14.78 12.61
C PHE A 218 -9.96 16.15 13.05
N ALA A 219 -8.73 16.22 13.58
CA ALA A 219 -8.13 17.47 14.02
C ALA A 219 -7.92 18.45 12.86
N SER A 220 -7.41 17.96 11.72
CA SER A 220 -7.19 18.75 10.52
C SER A 220 -8.50 19.28 9.95
N LYS A 221 -9.53 18.43 9.87
CA LYS A 221 -10.87 18.80 9.43
C LYS A 221 -11.49 19.87 10.35
N ALA A 222 -11.35 19.69 11.66
CA ALA A 222 -11.87 20.62 12.64
C ALA A 222 -11.19 22.00 12.57
N ALA A 223 -9.86 22.02 12.47
CA ALA A 223 -9.09 23.25 12.33
C ALA A 223 -9.42 23.99 11.04
N HIS A 224 -9.49 23.28 9.91
CA HIS A 224 -9.75 23.87 8.60
C HIS A 224 -11.19 24.39 8.46
N ASP A 225 -12.19 23.58 8.86
CA ASP A 225 -13.60 23.93 8.64
C ASP A 225 -14.23 24.67 9.83
N GLY A 226 -13.48 24.87 10.91
CA GLY A 226 -13.94 25.49 12.16
C GLY A 226 -15.02 24.65 12.83
N TYR A 227 -14.74 23.37 13.07
CA TYR A 227 -15.61 22.51 13.86
C TYR A 227 -15.25 22.62 15.34
N VAL A 228 -16.21 22.35 16.22
CA VAL A 228 -16.06 22.53 17.66
C VAL A 228 -16.16 21.21 18.39
N ARG A 229 -15.44 21.10 19.52
CA ARG A 229 -15.50 19.92 20.37
C ARG A 229 -16.86 19.93 21.10
N PRO A 230 -17.73 18.93 20.88
CA PRO A 230 -18.99 18.86 21.59
C PRO A 230 -18.80 18.50 23.08
N SER A 231 -19.64 19.04 23.95
CA SER A 231 -19.74 18.62 25.36
C SER A 231 -20.85 17.59 25.55
N VAL A 232 -20.60 16.56 26.35
CA VAL A 232 -21.60 15.53 26.67
C VAL A 232 -22.62 16.07 27.69
N ALA A 233 -23.90 15.94 27.36
CA ALA A 233 -25.03 16.35 28.18
C ALA A 233 -25.63 15.15 28.93
N ALA A 234 -25.21 14.93 30.18
CA ALA A 234 -25.73 13.84 31.02
C ALA A 234 -27.23 14.01 31.38
N ASP A 235 -27.73 15.24 31.26
CA ASP A 235 -29.13 15.64 31.52
C ASP A 235 -30.06 15.42 30.32
N GLY A 236 -29.56 14.90 29.20
CA GLY A 236 -30.36 14.66 27.98
C GLY A 236 -30.55 15.88 27.09
N HIS A 237 -29.90 17.02 27.37
CA HIS A 237 -30.08 18.24 26.57
C HIS A 237 -29.30 18.18 25.26
N LEU A 238 -29.99 18.54 24.17
CA LEU A 238 -29.39 18.79 22.86
C LEU A 238 -29.43 20.29 22.60
N ASP A 239 -28.28 20.94 22.61
CA ASP A 239 -28.11 22.33 22.20
C ASP A 239 -27.04 22.42 21.11
N LEU A 240 -27.44 22.85 19.92
CA LEU A 240 -26.56 23.09 18.79
C LEU A 240 -26.70 24.55 18.38
N ILE A 241 -25.63 25.32 18.44
CA ILE A 241 -25.62 26.74 18.07
C ILE A 241 -24.85 26.92 16.77
N ALA A 242 -25.49 27.57 15.80
CA ALA A 242 -25.01 27.77 14.44
C ALA A 242 -24.53 26.46 13.78
N CYS A 243 -25.32 25.39 13.91
CA CYS A 243 -25.04 24.09 13.31
C CYS A 243 -25.16 24.15 11.79
N ARG A 244 -24.25 23.44 11.12
CA ARG A 244 -24.18 23.34 9.66
C ARG A 244 -24.25 21.89 9.24
N HIS A 245 -24.71 21.65 8.02
CA HIS A 245 -24.68 20.31 7.44
C HIS A 245 -23.29 20.06 6.79
N PRO A 246 -22.47 19.12 7.27
CA PRO A 246 -21.05 19.02 6.88
C PRO A 246 -20.81 18.65 5.42
N VAL A 247 -21.79 17.98 4.78
CA VAL A 247 -21.75 17.68 3.33
C VAL A 247 -22.30 18.84 2.49
N VAL A 248 -23.48 19.37 2.82
CA VAL A 248 -24.11 20.44 2.04
C VAL A 248 -23.29 21.73 2.09
N GLU A 249 -22.70 22.09 3.25
CA GLU A 249 -21.87 23.30 3.36
C GLU A 249 -20.66 23.28 2.40
N ARG A 250 -20.12 22.09 2.12
CA ARG A 250 -19.02 21.91 1.17
C ARG A 250 -19.47 22.12 -0.27
N TRP A 251 -20.72 21.78 -0.58
CA TRP A 251 -21.28 21.89 -1.93
C TRP A 251 -21.71 23.32 -2.26
N VAL A 252 -22.40 24.00 -1.33
CA VAL A 252 -22.87 25.38 -1.55
C VAL A 252 -21.82 26.44 -1.17
N GLY A 253 -20.82 26.06 -0.39
CA GLY A 253 -19.82 26.97 0.16
C GLY A 253 -20.18 27.44 1.57
N LYS A 254 -19.18 27.50 2.45
CA LYS A 254 -19.35 27.83 3.89
C LYS A 254 -20.04 29.19 4.13
N HIS A 255 -19.79 30.18 3.27
CA HIS A 255 -20.42 31.50 3.38
C HIS A 255 -21.87 31.54 2.88
N ALA A 256 -22.27 30.59 2.05
CA ALA A 256 -23.63 30.49 1.49
C ALA A 256 -24.54 29.59 2.32
N PHE A 257 -23.98 28.66 3.10
CA PHE A 257 -24.76 27.82 4.00
C PHE A 257 -25.27 28.65 5.19
N MET A 258 -26.59 28.67 5.40
CA MET A 258 -27.20 29.32 6.55
C MET A 258 -27.22 28.38 7.77
N PRO A 259 -26.45 28.65 8.83
CA PRO A 259 -26.42 27.80 10.01
C PRO A 259 -27.73 27.89 10.81
N ASN A 260 -28.05 26.84 11.57
CA ASN A 260 -29.28 26.76 12.38
C ASN A 260 -28.97 26.47 13.85
N ASP A 261 -29.76 27.10 14.72
CA ASP A 261 -29.78 26.76 16.14
C ASP A 261 -30.84 25.69 16.41
N LEU A 262 -30.52 24.71 17.25
CA LEU A 262 -31.46 23.69 17.71
C LEU A 262 -31.31 23.49 19.22
N SER A 263 -32.44 23.44 19.93
CA SER A 263 -32.49 23.14 21.36
C SER A 263 -33.63 22.18 21.66
N LEU A 264 -33.32 21.03 22.25
CA LEU A 264 -34.28 20.07 22.80
C LEU A 264 -33.87 19.73 24.25
N ASP A 265 -34.86 19.66 25.13
CA ASP A 265 -34.68 19.36 26.54
C ASP A 265 -35.79 18.44 27.06
N LYS A 266 -35.79 18.13 28.36
CA LYS A 266 -36.81 17.25 28.97
C LYS A 266 -38.25 17.79 28.89
N LYS A 267 -38.42 19.10 28.72
CA LYS A 267 -39.71 19.78 28.53
C LYS A 267 -40.04 20.00 27.06
N LYS A 268 -39.02 20.18 26.21
CA LYS A 268 -39.09 20.37 24.76
C LYS A 268 -38.49 19.14 24.06
N THR A 269 -39.23 18.04 24.09
CA THR A 269 -38.76 16.76 23.54
C THR A 269 -39.03 16.62 22.04
N GLN A 270 -39.80 17.52 21.45
CA GLN A 270 -40.23 17.46 20.05
C GLN A 270 -40.11 18.84 19.40
N MET A 271 -39.69 18.87 18.13
CA MET A 271 -39.63 20.07 17.30
C MET A 271 -40.44 19.85 16.03
N LEU A 272 -41.51 20.63 15.86
CA LEU A 272 -42.30 20.64 14.64
C LEU A 272 -41.68 21.65 13.65
N ILE A 273 -41.08 21.16 12.58
CA ILE A 273 -40.44 21.99 11.55
C ILE A 273 -41.39 22.16 10.36
N THR A 274 -41.99 23.35 10.23
CA THR A 274 -42.85 23.71 9.10
C THR A 274 -42.16 24.71 8.18
N GLY A 275 -42.71 24.92 6.97
CA GLY A 275 -42.18 25.85 5.98
C GLY A 275 -42.36 25.34 4.55
N PRO A 276 -42.12 26.19 3.53
CA PRO A 276 -42.31 25.83 2.13
C PRO A 276 -41.37 24.69 1.70
N ASN A 277 -41.69 24.05 0.58
CA ASN A 277 -40.77 23.10 -0.04
C ASN A 277 -39.46 23.80 -0.40
N MET A 278 -38.36 23.04 -0.40
CA MET A 278 -37.00 23.54 -0.63
C MET A 278 -36.45 24.54 0.42
N ALA A 279 -37.18 24.82 1.50
CA ALA A 279 -36.72 25.68 2.60
C ALA A 279 -35.67 25.05 3.54
N GLY A 280 -35.13 23.88 3.20
CA GLY A 280 -34.08 23.24 4.00
C GLY A 280 -34.56 22.41 5.20
N LYS A 281 -35.87 22.15 5.36
CA LYS A 281 -36.41 21.34 6.48
C LYS A 281 -35.69 19.99 6.64
N SER A 282 -35.54 19.24 5.54
CA SER A 282 -34.83 17.95 5.56
C SER A 282 -33.34 18.08 5.85
N THR A 283 -32.72 19.19 5.44
CA THR A 283 -31.32 19.50 5.75
C THR A 283 -31.12 19.69 7.25
N VAL A 284 -32.05 20.37 7.92
CA VAL A 284 -32.01 20.58 9.39
C VAL A 284 -32.16 19.27 10.16
N MET A 285 -33.03 18.36 9.71
CA MET A 285 -33.16 17.05 10.34
C MET A 285 -31.87 16.22 10.16
N ARG A 286 -31.34 16.15 8.93
CA ARG A 286 -30.13 15.37 8.62
C ARG A 286 -28.88 15.93 9.29
N GLN A 287 -28.70 17.25 9.34
CA GLN A 287 -27.53 17.85 9.98
C GLN A 287 -27.47 17.51 11.47
N THR A 288 -28.63 17.48 12.14
CA THR A 288 -28.74 17.15 13.57
C THR A 288 -28.34 15.70 13.82
N ALA A 289 -28.86 14.76 13.00
CA ALA A 289 -28.48 13.36 13.08
C ALA A 289 -26.99 13.12 12.79
N ILE A 290 -26.43 13.81 11.79
CA ILE A 290 -25.00 13.71 11.47
C ILE A 290 -24.14 14.28 12.61
N ALA A 291 -24.52 15.41 13.21
CA ALA A 291 -23.82 15.98 14.35
C ALA A 291 -23.79 15.00 15.54
N ALA A 292 -24.90 14.31 15.81
CA ALA A 292 -24.97 13.26 16.83
C ALA A 292 -24.01 12.09 16.53
N ILE A 293 -23.96 11.61 15.27
CA ILE A 293 -23.02 10.56 14.85
C ILE A 293 -21.58 11.03 15.04
N MET A 294 -21.25 12.22 14.52
CA MET A 294 -19.91 12.81 14.64
C MET A 294 -19.46 12.96 16.10
N HIS A 295 -20.38 13.35 16.99
CA HIS A 295 -20.15 13.41 18.43
C HIS A 295 -19.78 12.05 19.01
N GLN A 296 -20.56 11.00 18.71
CA GLN A 296 -20.39 9.68 19.30
C GLN A 296 -19.22 8.88 18.72
N ILE A 297 -18.72 9.23 17.53
CA ILE A 297 -17.45 8.68 16.99
C ILE A 297 -16.21 9.44 17.49
N GLY A 298 -16.38 10.47 18.34
CA GLY A 298 -15.27 11.24 18.91
C GLY A 298 -14.73 12.37 18.01
N SER A 299 -15.48 12.77 16.98
CA SER A 299 -15.12 13.87 16.10
C SER A 299 -15.59 15.23 16.64
N TYR A 300 -15.08 16.30 16.03
CA TYR A 300 -15.59 17.66 16.23
C TYR A 300 -16.81 17.86 15.32
N VAL A 301 -17.72 18.75 15.69
CA VAL A 301 -18.98 18.95 14.97
C VAL A 301 -19.07 20.33 14.29
N PRO A 302 -19.75 20.44 13.14
CA PRO A 302 -19.86 21.67 12.35
C PRO A 302 -20.80 22.70 12.96
N ALA A 303 -20.51 23.19 14.16
CA ALA A 303 -21.31 24.17 14.91
C ALA A 303 -20.40 25.28 15.48
N ARG A 304 -20.99 26.32 16.05
CA ARG A 304 -20.28 27.29 16.91
C ARG A 304 -20.17 26.78 18.35
N GLU A 305 -21.25 26.19 18.86
CA GLU A 305 -21.29 25.54 20.18
C GLU A 305 -22.15 24.28 20.06
N ALA A 306 -21.79 23.23 20.79
CA ALA A 306 -22.51 21.97 20.73
C ALA A 306 -22.48 21.24 22.08
N LYS A 307 -23.66 21.01 22.65
CA LYS A 307 -23.91 20.19 23.83
C LYS A 307 -24.92 19.11 23.42
N MET A 308 -24.55 17.84 23.53
CA MET A 308 -25.36 16.72 23.04
C MET A 308 -25.37 15.58 24.05
N PRO A 309 -26.49 14.86 24.20
CA PRO A 309 -26.50 13.63 24.97
C PRO A 309 -25.87 12.49 24.15
N VAL A 310 -25.68 11.35 24.81
CA VAL A 310 -25.39 10.09 24.11
C VAL A 310 -26.71 9.52 23.61
N PHE A 311 -26.87 9.40 22.30
CA PHE A 311 -28.03 8.79 21.69
C PHE A 311 -27.84 7.26 21.63
N ASP A 312 -28.84 6.53 22.08
CA ASP A 312 -28.88 5.06 21.97
C ASP A 312 -29.27 4.63 20.55
N ARG A 313 -30.17 5.39 19.91
CA ARG A 313 -30.72 5.09 18.59
C ARG A 313 -31.01 6.38 17.81
N ILE A 314 -30.80 6.34 16.51
CA ILE A 314 -31.21 7.37 15.57
C ILE A 314 -32.22 6.75 14.60
N PHE A 315 -33.47 7.19 14.67
CA PHE A 315 -34.52 6.77 13.77
C PHE A 315 -34.75 7.83 12.70
N THR A 316 -34.87 7.41 11.46
CA THR A 316 -35.22 8.29 10.35
C THR A 316 -36.37 7.69 9.57
N ARG A 317 -37.45 8.46 9.43
CA ARG A 317 -38.52 8.16 8.49
C ARG A 317 -38.58 9.32 7.51
N VAL A 318 -38.04 9.07 6.32
CA VAL A 318 -38.07 10.00 5.19
C VAL A 318 -38.90 9.30 4.13
N GLY A 319 -39.90 9.98 3.56
CA GLY A 319 -40.86 9.35 2.65
C GLY A 319 -40.18 8.47 1.60
N ALA A 320 -40.69 7.25 1.44
CA ALA A 320 -40.12 6.30 0.50
C ALA A 320 -40.33 6.82 -0.93
N ALA A 321 -39.35 6.64 -1.81
CA ALA A 321 -39.63 6.69 -3.24
C ALA A 321 -40.38 5.40 -3.62
N ASP A 322 -41.37 5.49 -4.51
CA ASP A 322 -42.20 4.34 -4.91
C ASP A 322 -41.35 3.13 -5.33
N ASP A 323 -41.60 1.97 -4.71
CA ASP A 323 -41.09 0.69 -5.19
C ASP A 323 -42.15 0.00 -6.05
N LEU A 324 -42.39 0.57 -7.24
CA LEU A 324 -43.31 0.04 -8.26
C LEU A 324 -42.98 -1.42 -8.64
N SER A 325 -41.74 -1.86 -8.44
CA SER A 325 -41.29 -3.22 -8.80
C SER A 325 -41.83 -4.29 -7.85
N ARG A 326 -42.18 -3.94 -6.60
CA ARG A 326 -42.71 -4.84 -5.58
C ARG A 326 -44.20 -4.65 -5.29
N GLY A 327 -44.87 -3.72 -5.97
CA GLY A 327 -46.31 -3.47 -5.82
C GLY A 327 -46.72 -2.96 -4.43
N GLN A 328 -45.77 -2.46 -3.63
CA GLN A 328 -46.05 -1.92 -2.30
C GLN A 328 -46.28 -0.41 -2.42
N SER A 329 -47.45 0.05 -1.97
CA SER A 329 -47.78 1.48 -1.93
C SER A 329 -46.86 2.22 -0.96
N THR A 330 -46.49 3.46 -1.28
CA THR A 330 -45.76 4.38 -0.39
C THR A 330 -46.36 4.42 1.01
N PHE A 331 -47.69 4.36 1.14
CA PHE A 331 -48.39 4.32 2.42
C PHE A 331 -48.11 3.03 3.22
N MET A 332 -48.03 1.89 2.52
CA MET A 332 -47.77 0.57 3.11
C MET A 332 -46.29 0.39 3.50
N VAL A 333 -45.38 1.03 2.76
CA VAL A 333 -43.94 1.04 3.09
C VAL A 333 -43.63 2.04 4.19
N GLU A 334 -44.39 3.13 4.29
CA GLU A 334 -44.21 4.13 5.32
C GLU A 334 -44.75 3.67 6.69
N MET A 335 -45.97 3.09 6.75
CA MET A 335 -46.63 2.66 8.01
C MET A 335 -45.99 1.45 8.69
#